data_AF-A0A425WKE4-F1
#
_entry.id   AF-A0A425WKE4-F1
#
_cell.length_a   1.000
_cell.length_b   1.000
_cell.length_c   1.000
_cell.angle_alpha   90.00
_cell.angle_beta   90.00
_cell.angle_gamma   90.00
#
_symmetry.space_group_name_H-M   'P 1'
#
loop_
_entity.id
_entity.type
_entity.pdbx_description
1 polymer ?
#
loop_
_entity_poly.entity_id
_entity_poly.type
_entity_poly.pdbx_seq_one_letter_code
_entity_poly.pdbx_strand_id
1 'polypeptide(L)'
;MKVRLVAPPWGAPQITPEAEEAFALMADNVWRDACVRFYAERDAKLRAGKHAPKGMQGTLNKVLEERFLRKGWHGDSGCFYKEHTWIRITFRHQMSLGSDFLDAMKVCKKEGMELAIILAADASTLRLMTPNDAAALISFEKLNSEMLSLDGVTDIPLLIGELIPNSKVPPAIEAELRKNRPRDITVPKSVQ
;
A
#
# COMPACT_ATOMS: atom_id res chain seq x y z
N MET A 1 -3.84 -3.31 9.93
CA MET A 1 -4.02 -4.14 8.72
C MET A 1 -3.29 -5.44 8.95
N LYS A 2 -3.95 -6.56 8.72
CA LYS A 2 -3.31 -7.87 8.79
C LYS A 2 -2.52 -8.09 7.51
N VAL A 3 -1.34 -8.70 7.63
CA VAL A 3 -0.51 -9.11 6.48
C VAL A 3 -0.67 -10.61 6.28
N ARG A 4 -0.93 -11.04 5.05
CA ARG A 4 -0.84 -12.45 4.64
C ARG A 4 0.31 -12.58 3.65
N LEU A 5 1.39 -13.24 4.07
CA LEU A 5 2.58 -13.42 3.25
C LEU A 5 2.46 -14.61 2.30
N VAL A 6 3.12 -14.50 1.15
CA VAL A 6 3.30 -15.56 0.17
C VAL A 6 4.78 -15.57 -0.22
N ALA A 7 5.38 -16.75 -0.13
CA ALA A 7 6.74 -16.99 -0.58
C ALA A 7 6.78 -17.23 -2.10
N PRO A 8 7.87 -16.84 -2.78
CA PRO A 8 8.06 -17.09 -4.20
C PRO A 8 8.37 -18.57 -4.47
N PRO A 9 8.21 -19.03 -5.72
CA PRO A 9 8.51 -20.41 -6.07
C PRO A 9 10.01 -20.77 -6.02
N TRP A 10 10.91 -19.79 -6.16
CA TRP A 10 12.37 -20.01 -6.18
C TRP A 10 13.03 -20.04 -4.80
N GLY A 11 12.30 -19.79 -3.71
CA GLY A 11 12.93 -19.77 -2.39
C GLY A 11 11.95 -19.61 -1.24
N ALA A 12 12.46 -19.90 -0.03
CA ALA A 12 11.75 -19.69 1.22
C ALA A 12 12.56 -18.72 2.11
N PRO A 13 12.49 -17.41 1.85
CA PRO A 13 13.25 -16.43 2.63
C PRO A 13 12.84 -16.48 4.10
N GLN A 14 13.82 -16.34 4.99
CA GLN A 14 13.55 -16.24 6.42
C GLN A 14 13.02 -14.85 6.76
N ILE A 15 12.06 -14.79 7.67
CA ILE A 15 11.55 -13.51 8.19
C ILE A 15 12.62 -12.93 9.12
N THR A 16 13.02 -11.70 8.86
CA THR A 16 13.95 -10.94 9.69
C THR A 16 13.24 -10.31 10.90
N PRO A 17 13.97 -9.95 11.97
CA PRO A 17 13.38 -9.22 13.10
C PRO A 17 12.72 -7.90 12.70
N GLU A 18 13.29 -7.17 11.72
CA GLU A 18 12.71 -5.93 11.23
C GLU A 18 11.41 -6.18 10.46
N ALA A 19 11.31 -7.27 9.69
CA ALA A 19 10.06 -7.64 9.04
C ALA A 19 8.94 -7.91 10.05
N GLU A 20 9.23 -8.61 11.16
CA GLU A 20 8.27 -8.79 12.25
C GLU A 20 7.83 -7.46 12.88
N GLU A 21 8.77 -6.56 13.12
CA GLU A 21 8.48 -5.20 13.61
C GLU A 21 7.54 -4.48 12.64
N ALA A 22 7.84 -4.48 11.34
CA ALA A 22 7.00 -3.84 10.32
C ALA A 22 5.57 -4.41 10.31
N PHE A 23 5.42 -5.73 10.43
CA PHE A 23 4.10 -6.37 10.52
C PHE A 23 3.34 -5.93 11.76
N ALA A 24 4.01 -5.81 12.92
CA ALA A 24 3.39 -5.29 14.13
C ALA A 24 2.94 -3.83 13.97
N LEU A 25 3.75 -2.98 13.32
CA LEU A 25 3.41 -1.58 13.04
C LEU A 25 2.19 -1.44 12.13
N MET A 26 2.06 -2.35 11.17
CA MET A 26 0.91 -2.41 10.28
C MET A 26 -0.33 -3.00 10.97
N ALA A 27 -0.17 -3.99 11.84
CA ALA A 27 -1.27 -4.71 12.49
C ALA A 27 -2.17 -3.78 13.32
N ASP A 28 -1.57 -2.91 14.13
CA ASP A 28 -2.26 -2.11 15.13
C ASP A 28 -3.03 -0.92 14.54
N ASN A 29 -4.35 -1.02 14.40
CA ASN A 29 -5.26 0.12 14.13
C ASN A 29 -4.96 1.03 12.91
N VAL A 30 -3.93 0.78 12.10
CA VAL A 30 -3.55 1.64 10.96
C VAL A 30 -4.73 1.93 10.04
N TRP A 31 -5.51 0.89 9.74
CA TRP A 31 -6.71 1.01 8.93
C TRP A 31 -7.73 1.95 9.57
N ARG A 32 -8.05 1.71 10.85
CA ARG A 32 -8.99 2.52 11.62
C ARG A 32 -8.54 3.96 11.70
N ASP A 33 -7.29 4.20 12.04
CA ASP A 33 -6.70 5.55 12.17
C ASP A 33 -6.77 6.29 10.84
N ALA A 34 -6.42 5.62 9.73
CA ALA A 34 -6.53 6.20 8.40
C ALA A 34 -7.98 6.55 8.05
N CYS A 35 -8.94 5.66 8.33
CA CYS A 35 -10.35 5.91 8.08
C CYS A 35 -10.90 7.08 8.92
N VAL A 36 -10.55 7.15 10.21
CA VAL A 36 -10.97 8.24 11.12
C VAL A 36 -10.39 9.58 10.65
N ARG A 37 -9.08 9.62 10.36
CA ARG A 37 -8.42 10.83 9.86
C ARG A 37 -8.99 11.28 8.52
N PHE A 38 -9.25 10.35 7.60
CA PHE A 38 -9.84 10.63 6.30
C PHE A 38 -11.24 11.25 6.45
N TYR A 39 -12.08 10.65 7.29
CA TYR A 39 -13.42 11.13 7.55
C TYR A 39 -13.40 12.55 8.15
N ALA A 40 -12.56 12.79 9.15
CA ALA A 40 -12.41 14.10 9.79
C ALA A 40 -11.92 15.18 8.80
N GLU A 41 -10.89 14.87 7.99
CA GLU A 41 -10.37 15.81 6.99
C GLU A 41 -11.43 16.16 5.94
N ARG A 42 -12.18 15.16 5.50
CA ARG A 42 -13.26 15.33 4.53
C ARG A 42 -14.38 16.21 5.07
N ASP A 43 -14.89 15.89 6.25
CA ASP A 43 -15.96 16.66 6.90
C ASP A 43 -15.54 18.13 7.13
N ALA A 44 -14.32 18.36 7.62
CA ALA A 44 -13.78 19.70 7.79
C ALA A 44 -13.71 20.49 6.48
N LYS A 45 -13.24 19.86 5.39
CA LYS A 45 -13.17 20.50 4.07
C LYS A 45 -14.56 20.81 3.49
N LEU A 46 -15.52 19.89 3.64
CA LEU A 46 -16.90 20.10 3.19
C LEU A 46 -17.57 21.25 3.95
N ARG A 47 -17.43 21.31 5.28
CA ARG A 47 -17.95 22.41 6.10
C ARG A 47 -17.33 23.76 5.74
N ALA A 48 -16.07 23.75 5.29
CA ALA A 48 -15.38 24.94 4.81
C ALA A 48 -15.67 25.29 3.33
N GLY A 49 -16.56 24.56 2.65
CA GLY A 49 -16.86 24.78 1.22
C GLY A 49 -15.70 24.47 0.27
N LYS A 50 -14.72 23.67 0.70
CA LYS A 50 -13.51 23.33 -0.06
C LYS A 50 -13.63 21.95 -0.71
N HIS A 51 -12.79 21.71 -1.72
CA HIS A 51 -12.65 20.38 -2.32
C HIS A 51 -12.15 19.36 -1.30
N ALA A 52 -12.98 18.36 -1.02
CA ALA A 52 -12.68 17.29 -0.08
C ALA A 52 -12.00 16.10 -0.77
N PRO A 53 -11.14 15.34 -0.07
CA PRO A 53 -10.48 14.16 -0.64
C PRO A 53 -11.51 13.11 -1.09
N LYS A 54 -11.22 12.49 -2.24
CA LYS A 54 -12.08 11.48 -2.88
C LYS A 54 -11.69 10.04 -2.55
N GLY A 55 -10.50 9.83 -2.00
CA GLY A 55 -10.02 8.51 -1.59
C GLY A 55 -9.15 8.64 -0.34
N MET A 56 -9.07 7.56 0.42
CA MET A 56 -8.30 7.50 1.67
C MET A 56 -6.85 7.05 1.48
N GLN A 57 -6.44 6.69 0.25
CA GLN A 57 -5.07 6.25 -0.05
C GLN A 57 -4.01 7.23 0.49
N GLY A 58 -4.17 8.53 0.21
CA GLY A 58 -3.23 9.54 0.70
C GLY A 58 -3.16 9.61 2.23
N THR A 59 -4.29 9.44 2.92
CA THR A 59 -4.34 9.40 4.38
C THR A 59 -3.69 8.13 4.93
N LEU A 60 -3.92 6.97 4.31
CA LEU A 60 -3.31 5.72 4.72
C LEU A 60 -1.78 5.75 4.57
N ASN A 61 -1.29 6.28 3.46
CA ASN A 61 0.15 6.45 3.24
C ASN A 61 0.79 7.30 4.33
N LYS A 62 0.18 8.43 4.69
CA LYS A 62 0.68 9.31 5.77
C LYS A 62 0.71 8.59 7.12
N VAL A 63 -0.33 7.82 7.45
CA VAL A 63 -0.39 7.06 8.72
C VAL A 63 0.71 6.00 8.78
N LEU A 64 0.95 5.29 7.68
CA LEU A 64 2.02 4.30 7.59
C LEU A 64 3.38 4.97 7.73
N GLU A 65 3.64 6.01 6.94
CA GLU A 65 4.89 6.78 6.96
C GLU A 65 5.21 7.32 8.35
N GLU A 66 4.25 7.98 9.02
CA GLU A 66 4.41 8.46 10.40
C GLU A 66 4.81 7.34 11.37
N ARG A 67 4.26 6.12 11.21
CA ARG A 67 4.53 5.00 12.12
C ARG A 67 5.89 4.37 11.88
N PHE A 68 6.25 4.16 10.61
CA PHE A 68 7.55 3.63 10.22
C PHE A 68 8.66 4.59 10.66
N LEU A 69 8.55 5.88 10.33
CA LEU A 69 9.54 6.89 10.70
C LEU A 69 9.73 7.01 12.22
N ARG A 70 8.65 6.96 13.01
CA ARG A 70 8.72 6.97 14.49
C ARG A 70 9.45 5.77 15.09
N LYS A 71 9.64 4.70 14.31
CA LYS A 71 10.31 3.46 14.73
C LYS A 71 11.70 3.30 14.13
N GLY A 72 12.24 4.38 13.57
CA GLY A 72 13.59 4.42 13.01
C GLY A 72 13.70 3.74 11.65
N TRP A 73 12.59 3.49 10.96
CA TRP A 73 12.65 3.15 9.54
C TRP A 73 12.98 4.40 8.74
N HIS A 74 13.73 4.21 7.67
CA HIS A 74 14.06 5.26 6.71
C HIS A 74 13.29 5.04 5.42
N GLY A 75 13.16 6.09 4.61
CA GLY A 75 12.42 6.07 3.35
C GLY A 75 11.09 6.81 3.41
N ASP A 76 10.36 6.80 2.31
CA ASP A 76 9.12 7.54 2.10
C ASP A 76 8.26 6.86 1.04
N SER A 77 7.09 7.44 0.76
CA SER A 77 6.27 7.07 -0.41
C SER A 77 5.94 5.57 -0.49
N GLY A 78 5.80 4.90 0.67
CA GLY A 78 5.55 3.47 0.78
C GLY A 78 6.78 2.60 0.50
N CYS A 79 8.00 3.13 0.61
CA CYS A 79 9.26 2.41 0.51
C CYS A 79 10.04 2.63 1.81
N PHE A 80 10.33 1.57 2.55
CA PHE A 80 10.95 1.65 3.86
C PHE A 80 12.10 0.66 3.98
N TYR A 81 13.17 1.07 4.64
CA TYR A 81 14.31 0.22 4.92
C TYR A 81 14.78 0.39 6.36
N LYS A 82 15.22 -0.71 6.96
CA LYS A 82 15.82 -0.77 8.29
C LYS A 82 16.74 -1.98 8.36
N GLU A 83 18.00 -1.73 8.72
CA GLU A 83 19.07 -2.74 8.77
C GLU A 83 19.09 -3.60 7.48
N HIS A 84 18.76 -4.88 7.59
CA HIS A 84 18.85 -5.87 6.51
C HIS A 84 17.53 -6.11 5.76
N THR A 85 16.52 -5.26 6.02
CA THR A 85 15.17 -5.46 5.50
C THR A 85 14.68 -4.25 4.71
N TRP A 86 14.15 -4.53 3.53
CA TRP A 86 13.48 -3.56 2.67
C TRP A 86 12.02 -3.92 2.46
N ILE A 87 11.12 -2.94 2.57
CA ILE A 87 9.68 -3.12 2.46
C ILE A 87 9.06 -2.06 1.55
N ARG A 88 8.30 -2.52 0.56
CA ARG A 88 7.45 -1.70 -0.30
C ARG A 88 5.99 -1.93 0.06
N ILE A 89 5.29 -0.90 0.51
CA ILE A 89 3.83 -0.87 0.59
C ILE A 89 3.31 -0.12 -0.64
N THR A 90 2.80 -0.84 -1.63
CA THR A 90 2.46 -0.29 -2.93
C THR A 90 0.97 -0.02 -3.09
N PHE A 91 0.65 1.24 -3.38
CA PHE A 91 -0.64 1.69 -3.92
C PHE A 91 -0.42 2.46 -5.23
N ARG A 92 0.61 2.05 -5.98
CA ARG A 92 1.00 2.72 -7.22
C ARG A 92 0.17 2.23 -8.39
N HIS A 93 0.29 2.96 -9.49
CA HIS A 93 -0.24 2.54 -10.78
C HIS A 93 0.40 1.20 -11.23
N GLN A 94 -0.38 0.34 -11.89
CA GLN A 94 0.06 -0.98 -12.35
C GLN A 94 1.27 -0.94 -13.29
N MET A 95 1.47 0.16 -14.00
CA MET A 95 2.67 0.38 -14.84
C MET A 95 3.97 0.44 -14.04
N SER A 96 3.90 0.62 -12.72
CA SER A 96 5.05 0.60 -11.83
C SER A 96 5.36 -0.79 -11.27
N LEU A 97 4.59 -1.83 -11.59
CA LEU A 97 4.75 -3.14 -11.00
C LEU A 97 6.16 -3.72 -11.24
N GLY A 98 6.61 -3.73 -12.49
CA GLY A 98 7.97 -4.20 -12.82
C GLY A 98 9.07 -3.40 -12.13
N SER A 99 8.86 -2.09 -11.88
CA SER A 99 9.83 -1.28 -11.14
C SER A 99 9.95 -1.68 -9.68
N ASP A 100 8.85 -2.08 -9.03
CA ASP A 100 8.87 -2.52 -7.63
C ASP A 100 9.71 -3.83 -7.49
N PHE A 101 9.61 -4.77 -8.44
CA PHE A 101 10.47 -5.97 -8.48
C PHE A 101 11.93 -5.66 -8.84
N LEU A 102 12.16 -4.74 -9.78
CA LEU A 102 13.52 -4.33 -10.14
C LEU A 102 14.24 -3.69 -8.95
N ASP A 103 13.55 -2.88 -8.17
CA ASP A 103 14.12 -2.28 -6.98
C ASP A 103 14.38 -3.33 -5.89
N ALA A 104 13.48 -4.29 -5.69
CA ALA A 104 13.73 -5.46 -4.82
C ALA A 104 15.01 -6.22 -5.23
N MET A 105 15.22 -6.42 -6.53
CA MET A 105 16.45 -7.06 -7.02
C MET A 105 17.70 -6.23 -6.74
N LYS A 106 17.64 -4.90 -6.91
CA LYS A 106 18.78 -4.02 -6.62
C LYS A 106 19.15 -4.06 -5.14
N VAL A 107 18.17 -3.90 -4.25
CA VAL A 107 18.46 -3.84 -2.81
C VAL A 107 19.03 -5.16 -2.29
N CYS A 108 18.55 -6.30 -2.79
CA CYS A 108 19.12 -7.60 -2.41
C CYS A 108 20.49 -7.86 -3.04
N LYS A 109 20.65 -7.66 -4.35
CA LYS A 109 21.88 -8.06 -5.07
C LYS A 109 23.02 -7.04 -4.97
N LYS A 110 22.70 -5.75 -4.82
CA LYS A 110 23.70 -4.66 -4.79
C LYS A 110 23.90 -4.08 -3.40
N GLU A 111 22.83 -3.94 -2.63
CA GLU A 111 22.87 -3.27 -1.33
C GLU A 111 22.93 -4.26 -0.16
N GLY A 112 22.82 -5.57 -0.44
CA GLY A 112 23.01 -6.63 0.55
C GLY A 112 21.83 -6.82 1.50
N MET A 113 20.62 -6.39 1.12
CA MET A 113 19.42 -6.68 1.90
C MET A 113 19.16 -8.19 1.95
N GLU A 114 19.01 -8.72 3.16
CA GLU A 114 18.71 -10.13 3.41
C GLU A 114 17.26 -10.48 3.10
N LEU A 115 16.36 -9.47 3.10
CA LEU A 115 14.96 -9.65 2.79
C LEU A 115 14.36 -8.41 2.11
N ALA A 116 13.74 -8.63 0.95
CA ALA A 116 12.85 -7.68 0.30
C ALA A 116 11.39 -8.12 0.47
N ILE A 117 10.48 -7.16 0.73
CA ILE A 117 9.05 -7.44 0.87
C ILE A 117 8.25 -6.46 0.03
N ILE A 118 7.31 -6.95 -0.79
CA ILE A 118 6.35 -6.10 -1.51
C ILE A 118 4.93 -6.42 -1.05
N LEU A 119 4.23 -5.41 -0.57
CA LEU A 119 2.92 -5.50 0.04
C LEU A 119 1.90 -4.71 -0.78
N ALA A 120 0.79 -5.35 -1.14
CA ALA A 120 -0.30 -4.73 -1.88
C ALA A 120 -1.64 -5.10 -1.24
N ALA A 121 -2.64 -4.24 -1.38
CA ALA A 121 -4.01 -4.56 -1.01
C ALA A 121 -4.71 -5.38 -2.11
N ASP A 122 -5.72 -6.15 -1.76
CA ASP A 122 -6.56 -6.86 -2.72
C ASP A 122 -7.46 -5.90 -3.52
N ALA A 123 -8.03 -6.39 -4.63
CA ALA A 123 -8.88 -5.56 -5.47
C ALA A 123 -10.10 -4.98 -4.72
N SER A 124 -10.62 -5.69 -3.71
CA SER A 124 -11.76 -5.24 -2.92
C SER A 124 -11.41 -4.07 -2.00
N THR A 125 -10.27 -4.14 -1.32
CA THR A 125 -9.75 -3.08 -0.45
C THR A 125 -9.36 -1.85 -1.26
N LEU A 126 -8.74 -2.02 -2.43
CA LEU A 126 -8.42 -0.90 -3.32
C LEU A 126 -9.68 -0.13 -3.74
N ARG A 127 -10.78 -0.83 -4.04
CA ARG A 127 -12.08 -0.19 -4.36
C ARG A 127 -12.64 0.62 -3.19
N LEU A 128 -12.42 0.19 -1.96
CA LEU A 128 -12.80 0.97 -0.77
C LEU A 128 -11.91 2.21 -0.61
N MET A 129 -10.61 2.06 -0.87
CA MET A 129 -9.64 3.13 -0.67
C MET A 129 -9.72 4.24 -1.72
N THR A 130 -9.83 3.86 -2.99
CA THR A 130 -9.86 4.78 -4.14
C THR A 130 -10.78 4.23 -5.24
N PRO A 131 -12.11 4.40 -5.10
CA PRO A 131 -13.09 3.77 -5.98
C PRO A 131 -12.87 4.08 -7.47
N ASN A 132 -12.41 5.29 -7.78
CA ASN A 132 -12.26 5.76 -9.15
C ASN A 132 -11.00 5.23 -9.84
N ASP A 133 -9.96 4.90 -9.07
CA ASP A 133 -8.64 4.58 -9.62
C ASP A 133 -8.20 3.14 -9.28
N ALA A 134 -9.00 2.40 -8.49
CA ALA A 134 -8.64 1.06 -7.99
C ALA A 134 -8.18 0.10 -9.09
N ALA A 135 -8.84 0.10 -10.26
CA ALA A 135 -8.47 -0.78 -11.37
C ALA A 135 -7.08 -0.46 -11.95
N ALA A 136 -6.65 0.78 -11.86
CA ALA A 136 -5.37 1.26 -12.35
C ALA A 136 -4.21 0.99 -11.36
N LEU A 137 -4.51 0.62 -10.11
CA LEU A 137 -3.51 0.35 -9.09
C LEU A 137 -3.00 -1.10 -9.12
N ILE A 138 -1.84 -1.31 -8.51
CA ILE A 138 -1.28 -2.64 -8.23
C ILE A 138 -2.12 -3.29 -7.12
N SER A 139 -2.75 -4.42 -7.44
CA SER A 139 -3.42 -5.26 -6.46
C SER A 139 -2.55 -6.45 -6.10
N PHE A 140 -2.86 -7.11 -4.98
CA PHE A 140 -2.18 -8.32 -4.56
C PHE A 140 -2.23 -9.42 -5.65
N GLU A 141 -3.35 -9.55 -6.37
CA GLU A 141 -3.49 -10.53 -7.44
C GLU A 141 -2.53 -10.24 -8.60
N LYS A 142 -2.38 -8.97 -8.99
CA LYS A 142 -1.40 -8.55 -10.02
C LYS A 142 0.03 -8.80 -9.55
N LEU A 143 0.32 -8.45 -8.29
CA LEU A 143 1.62 -8.66 -7.68
C LEU A 143 2.00 -10.15 -7.64
N ASN A 144 1.08 -11.01 -7.24
CA ASN A 144 1.28 -12.45 -7.21
C ASN A 144 1.46 -13.05 -8.61
N SER A 145 0.67 -12.60 -9.59
CA SER A 145 0.83 -13.04 -10.98
C SER A 145 2.20 -12.68 -11.54
N GLU A 146 2.71 -11.49 -11.23
CA GLU A 146 4.05 -11.06 -11.67
C GLU A 146 5.16 -11.80 -10.92
N MET A 147 5.01 -12.03 -9.62
CA MET A 147 5.98 -12.86 -8.89
C MET A 147 6.09 -14.25 -9.52
N LEU A 148 4.97 -14.89 -9.87
CA LEU A 148 4.98 -16.20 -10.52
C LEU A 148 5.59 -16.17 -11.93
N SER A 149 5.48 -15.06 -12.66
CA SER A 149 6.08 -14.93 -14.01
C SER A 149 7.61 -14.83 -13.97
N LEU A 150 8.18 -14.49 -12.80
CA LEU A 150 9.62 -14.39 -12.57
C LEU A 150 10.27 -15.71 -12.13
N ASP A 151 9.51 -16.81 -12.09
CA ASP A 151 10.05 -18.11 -11.75
C ASP A 151 11.15 -18.54 -12.73
N GLY A 152 12.28 -19.00 -12.19
CA GLY A 152 13.50 -19.30 -12.94
C GLY A 152 14.31 -18.10 -13.45
N VAL A 153 13.84 -16.85 -13.23
CA VAL A 153 14.55 -15.62 -13.65
C VAL A 153 15.37 -15.01 -12.51
N THR A 154 14.93 -15.20 -11.26
CA THR A 154 15.55 -14.60 -10.09
C THR A 154 15.60 -15.57 -8.92
N ASP A 155 16.48 -15.28 -7.97
CA ASP A 155 16.78 -16.06 -6.77
C ASP A 155 16.83 -15.15 -5.51
N ILE A 156 16.35 -13.91 -5.62
CA ILE A 156 16.41 -12.95 -4.51
C ILE A 156 15.53 -13.39 -3.34
N PRO A 157 15.90 -13.05 -2.09
CA PRO A 157 15.08 -13.29 -0.92
C PRO A 157 13.91 -12.31 -0.88
N LEU A 158 12.85 -12.61 -1.65
CA LEU A 158 11.65 -11.79 -1.77
C LEU A 158 10.48 -12.46 -1.07
N LEU A 159 9.68 -11.69 -0.34
CA LEU A 159 8.31 -12.07 0.03
C LEU A 159 7.32 -11.09 -0.61
N ILE A 160 6.15 -11.57 -1.00
CA ILE A 160 5.02 -10.69 -1.27
C ILE A 160 3.96 -10.84 -0.18
N GLY A 161 3.12 -9.83 0.00
CA GLY A 161 2.06 -9.91 0.99
C GLY A 161 0.81 -9.13 0.63
N GLU A 162 -0.30 -9.69 1.07
CA GLU A 162 -1.61 -9.06 0.98
C GLU A 162 -1.91 -8.25 2.24
N LEU A 163 -2.31 -7.00 2.03
CA LEU A 163 -2.75 -6.10 3.09
C LEU A 163 -4.27 -6.17 3.26
N ILE A 164 -4.69 -6.72 4.39
CA ILE A 164 -6.11 -6.94 4.71
C ILE A 164 -6.55 -5.94 5.80
N PRO A 165 -7.61 -5.15 5.59
CA PRO A 165 -8.23 -4.36 6.63
C PRO A 165 -8.63 -5.24 7.83
N ASN A 166 -8.19 -4.89 9.05
CA ASN A 166 -8.38 -5.74 10.25
C ASN A 166 -9.01 -4.96 11.42
N SER A 167 -9.84 -3.97 11.15
CA SER A 167 -10.41 -3.12 12.19
C SER A 167 -11.83 -2.71 11.84
N LYS A 168 -12.76 -2.92 12.78
CA LYS A 168 -14.09 -2.34 12.69
C LYS A 168 -13.98 -0.82 12.73
N VAL A 169 -14.55 -0.17 11.73
CA VAL A 169 -14.73 1.29 11.69
C VAL A 169 -16.16 1.63 12.13
N PRO A 170 -16.39 2.80 12.75
CA PRO A 170 -17.74 3.25 13.07
C PRO A 170 -18.67 3.20 11.84
N PRO A 171 -19.95 2.81 11.99
CA PRO A 171 -20.87 2.65 10.87
C PRO A 171 -20.99 3.87 9.95
N ALA A 172 -20.93 5.09 10.52
CA ALA A 172 -20.96 6.33 9.75
C ALA A 172 -19.74 6.47 8.81
N ILE A 173 -18.56 6.06 9.27
CA ILE A 173 -17.32 6.09 8.48
C ILE A 173 -17.37 5.00 7.41
N GLU A 174 -17.85 3.80 7.76
CA GLU A 174 -18.00 2.70 6.82
C GLU A 174 -18.96 3.06 5.67
N ALA A 175 -20.10 3.67 6.00
CA ALA A 175 -21.04 4.18 5.01
C ALA A 175 -20.38 5.21 4.09
N GLU A 176 -19.59 6.14 4.63
CA GLU A 176 -18.86 7.13 3.83
C GLU A 176 -17.80 6.51 2.91
N LEU A 177 -17.11 5.47 3.37
CA LEU A 177 -16.11 4.75 2.57
C LEU A 177 -16.74 4.05 1.36
N ARG A 178 -17.95 3.50 1.55
CA ARG A 178 -18.69 2.76 0.52
C ARG A 178 -19.50 3.62 -0.44
N LYS A 179 -19.66 4.92 -0.16
CA LYS A 179 -20.39 5.83 -1.07
C LYS A 179 -19.74 5.84 -2.44
N ASN A 180 -20.57 5.75 -3.48
CA ASN A 180 -20.13 5.95 -4.85
C ASN A 180 -19.65 7.40 -5.03
N ARG A 181 -18.53 7.60 -5.72
CA ARG A 181 -17.91 8.92 -5.89
C ARG A 181 -17.75 9.19 -7.39
N PRO A 182 -18.57 10.06 -7.99
CA PRO A 182 -18.44 10.36 -9.41
C PRO A 182 -17.04 10.90 -9.74
N ARG A 183 -16.52 10.49 -10.90
CA ARG A 183 -15.29 11.08 -11.47
C ARG A 183 -15.56 12.55 -11.82
N ASP A 184 -14.52 13.37 -11.72
CA ASP A 184 -14.64 14.73 -12.28
C ASP A 184 -14.81 14.61 -13.79
N ILE A 185 -15.86 15.24 -14.32
CA ILE A 185 -16.05 15.38 -15.76
C ILE A 185 -15.27 16.63 -16.15
N THR A 186 -14.07 16.45 -16.69
CA THR A 186 -13.36 17.54 -17.37
C THR A 186 -14.07 17.81 -18.69
N VAL A 187 -14.89 18.86 -18.75
CA VAL A 187 -15.41 19.38 -20.02
C VAL A 187 -14.25 20.11 -20.71
N PRO A 188 -13.86 19.72 -21.93
CA PRO A 188 -12.86 20.48 -22.68
C PRO A 188 -13.38 21.90 -22.87
N LYS A 189 -12.62 22.91 -22.44
CA LYS A 189 -12.89 24.28 -22.87
C LYS A 189 -12.57 24.32 -24.36
N SER A 190 -13.60 24.48 -25.19
CA SER A 190 -13.41 24.88 -26.58
C SER A 190 -12.57 26.15 -26.59
N VAL A 191 -11.36 26.07 -27.14
CA VAL A 191 -10.52 27.23 -27.39
C VAL A 191 -11.29 28.11 -28.38
N GLN A 192 -11.65 29.32 -27.95
CA GLN A 192 -12.10 30.40 -28.84
C GLN A 192 -10.88 31.13 -29.37
#